data_AF-A0A1H7MPT0-F1
#
_entry.id   AF-A0A1H7MPT0-F1
#
_cell.length_a   1.000
_cell.length_b   1.000
_cell.length_c   1.000
_cell.angle_alpha   90.00
_cell.angle_beta   90.00
_cell.angle_gamma   90.00
#
_symmetry.space_group_name_H-M   'P 1'
#
loop_
_entity.id
_entity.type
_entity.pdbx_description
1 polymer ?
#
loop_
_entity_poly.entity_id
_entity_poly.type
_entity_poly.pdbx_seq_one_letter_code
_entity_poly.pdbx_strand_id
1 'polypeptide(L)'
;MIYSIGFWTWAANGTEGTLHEYNGHKYMHVDGNAGKMLKELCGEYPSRWACRSVKYMLPIFRTALQELTEHSAKYSYFDFINGAFMTTAEIAGILKELIARCEAFPDAVLEVDW
;
A
#
# COMPACT_ATOMS: atom_id res chain seq x y z
N MET A 1 1.07 23.56 10.18
CA MET A 1 0.54 22.67 11.24
C MET A 1 0.11 21.38 10.54
N ILE A 2 0.54 20.22 11.01
CA ILE A 2 0.12 18.92 10.46
C ILE A 2 -1.12 18.48 11.24
N TYR A 3 -2.18 18.07 10.54
CA TYR A 3 -3.35 17.47 11.17
C TYR A 3 -3.60 16.09 10.58
N SER A 4 -3.71 15.07 11.43
CA SER A 4 -4.20 13.77 11.00
C SER A 4 -5.71 13.86 10.79
N ILE A 5 -6.16 13.51 9.58
CA ILE A 5 -7.55 13.61 9.15
C ILE A 5 -8.20 12.24 8.92
N GLY A 6 -7.43 11.16 9.05
CA GLY A 6 -7.95 9.80 9.06
C GLY A 6 -6.86 8.79 9.42
N PHE A 7 -7.28 7.68 10.04
CA PHE A 7 -6.42 6.55 10.38
C PHE A 7 -7.09 5.27 9.87
N TRP A 8 -6.30 4.32 9.40
CA TRP A 8 -6.76 2.97 9.11
C TRP A 8 -5.66 1.97 9.41
N THR A 9 -6.06 0.75 9.74
CA THR A 9 -5.15 -0.32 10.15
C THR A 9 -5.36 -1.51 9.24
N TRP A 10 -4.30 -2.07 8.68
CA TRP A 10 -4.34 -3.34 7.96
C TRP A 10 -4.01 -4.43 8.98
N ALA A 11 -4.99 -5.25 9.37
CA ALA A 11 -4.80 -6.21 10.45
C ALA A 11 -4.06 -7.47 9.96
N ALA A 12 -2.81 -7.61 10.41
CA ALA A 12 -2.11 -8.87 10.76
C ALA A 12 -0.79 -8.59 11.52
N ASN A 13 -0.21 -7.39 11.35
CA ASN A 13 1.16 -7.06 11.78
C ASN A 13 1.31 -5.65 12.39
N GLY A 14 0.21 -4.93 12.63
CA GLY A 14 0.25 -3.61 13.28
C GLY A 14 0.71 -2.46 12.38
N THR A 15 0.85 -2.71 11.07
CA THR A 15 1.07 -1.69 10.05
C THR A 15 -0.15 -0.76 10.03
N GLU A 16 0.08 0.54 10.16
CA GLU A 16 -0.95 1.57 10.15
C GLU A 16 -0.81 2.43 8.90
N GLY A 17 -1.93 2.79 8.29
CA GLY A 17 -2.01 3.84 7.29
C GLY A 17 -2.61 5.09 7.91
N THR A 18 -1.98 6.24 7.66
CA THR A 18 -2.48 7.52 8.18
C THR A 18 -2.66 8.51 7.05
N LEU A 19 -3.78 9.22 7.04
CA LEU A 19 -4.00 10.36 6.15
C LEU A 19 -3.81 11.62 6.98
N HIS A 20 -2.87 12.45 6.58
CA HIS A 20 -2.64 13.74 7.20
C HIS A 20 -2.58 14.86 6.17
N GLU A 21 -2.88 16.07 6.63
CA GLU A 21 -2.82 17.28 5.81
C GLU A 21 -1.74 18.20 6.34
N TYR A 22 -0.88 18.67 5.43
CA TYR A 22 0.16 19.66 5.70
C TYR A 22 0.14 20.75 4.64
N ASN A 23 -0.02 22.01 5.06
CA ASN A 23 -0.11 23.18 4.18
C ASN A 23 -1.15 23.04 3.04
N GLY A 24 -2.29 22.40 3.31
CA GLY A 24 -3.36 22.16 2.32
C GLY A 24 -3.10 20.99 1.37
N HIS A 25 -1.98 20.29 1.52
CA HIS A 25 -1.67 19.07 0.78
C HIS A 25 -1.96 17.84 1.62
N LYS A 26 -2.57 16.82 1.01
CA LYS A 26 -2.90 15.56 1.65
C LYS A 26 -1.81 14.52 1.41
N TYR A 27 -1.47 13.78 2.45
CA TYR A 27 -0.44 12.77 2.43
C TYR A 27 -1.01 11.47 2.99
N MET A 28 -0.86 10.40 2.22
CA MET A 28 -1.20 9.05 2.62
C MET A 28 0.06 8.34 3.06
N HIS A 29 0.23 8.23 4.36
CA HIS A 29 1.29 7.46 4.97
C HIS A 29 0.97 5.96 4.89
N VAL A 30 1.93 5.18 4.43
CA VAL A 30 1.87 3.73 4.29
C VAL A 30 3.15 3.16 4.88
N ASP A 31 3.06 2.33 5.90
CA ASP A 31 4.22 1.60 6.38
C ASP A 31 4.72 0.62 5.28
N GLY A 32 5.99 0.76 4.90
CA GLY A 32 6.66 0.05 3.81
C GLY A 32 7.00 -1.41 4.12
N ASN A 33 6.59 -1.94 5.27
CA ASN A 33 6.84 -3.32 5.71
C ASN A 33 6.21 -4.43 4.85
N ALA A 34 5.59 -4.10 3.72
CA ALA A 34 5.09 -5.07 2.76
C ALA A 34 6.10 -5.26 1.61
N GLY A 35 6.96 -6.27 1.76
CA GLY A 35 8.19 -6.42 0.96
C GLY A 35 8.05 -7.10 -0.38
N LYS A 36 8.96 -8.04 -0.65
CA LYS A 36 9.27 -8.67 -1.94
C LYS A 36 8.05 -8.95 -2.83
N MET A 37 6.93 -9.41 -2.27
CA MET A 37 5.72 -9.68 -3.05
C MET A 37 5.07 -8.42 -3.63
N LEU A 38 4.99 -7.30 -2.90
CA LEU A 38 4.53 -6.03 -3.46
C LEU A 38 5.48 -5.53 -4.54
N LYS A 39 6.79 -5.72 -4.39
CA LYS A 39 7.76 -5.41 -5.45
C LYS A 39 7.51 -6.24 -6.71
N GLU A 40 7.21 -7.52 -6.57
CA GLU A 40 6.92 -8.38 -7.72
C GLU A 40 5.58 -8.05 -8.40
N LEU A 41 4.55 -7.73 -7.63
CA LEU A 41 3.23 -7.37 -8.16
C LEU A 41 3.18 -5.96 -8.75
N CYS A 42 3.80 -4.99 -8.06
CA CYS A 42 3.77 -3.57 -8.44
C CYS A 42 4.97 -3.16 -9.31
N GLY A 43 5.95 -4.04 -9.50
CA GLY A 43 7.17 -3.79 -10.26
C GLY A 43 8.25 -2.99 -9.51
N GLU A 44 7.95 -2.43 -8.34
CA GLU A 44 8.89 -1.62 -7.56
C GLU A 44 8.63 -1.74 -6.04
N TYR A 45 9.68 -1.53 -5.22
CA TYR A 45 9.55 -1.58 -3.76
C TYR A 45 8.72 -0.41 -3.23
N PRO A 46 7.97 -0.59 -2.11
CA PRO A 46 7.23 0.50 -1.47
C PRO A 46 8.05 1.77 -1.22
N SER A 47 9.34 1.62 -0.87
CA SER A 47 10.26 2.74 -0.67
C SER A 47 10.42 3.66 -1.90
N ARG A 48 10.02 3.21 -3.10
CA ARG A 48 10.03 4.00 -4.35
C ARG A 48 8.74 4.76 -4.61
N TRP A 49 7.67 4.47 -3.86
CA TRP A 49 6.39 5.15 -3.95
C TRP A 49 6.36 6.47 -3.17
N ALA A 50 7.33 6.68 -2.28
CA ALA A 50 7.48 7.91 -1.52
C ALA A 50 7.47 9.13 -2.46
N CYS A 51 6.69 10.14 -2.08
CA CYS A 51 6.47 11.37 -2.82
C CYS A 51 5.79 11.20 -4.19
N ARG A 52 5.24 10.02 -4.52
CA ARG A 52 4.43 9.82 -5.74
C ARG A 52 2.97 10.19 -5.47
N SER A 53 2.31 10.79 -6.46
CA SER A 53 0.86 10.99 -6.40
C SER A 53 0.13 9.65 -6.43
N VAL A 54 -0.94 9.54 -5.66
CA VAL A 54 -1.81 8.36 -5.69
C VAL A 54 -2.43 8.11 -7.07
N LYS A 55 -2.60 9.13 -7.93
CA LYS A 55 -3.06 8.95 -9.33
C LYS A 55 -2.09 8.12 -10.16
N TYR A 56 -0.79 8.26 -9.90
CA TYR A 56 0.24 7.47 -10.56
C TYR A 56 0.21 6.03 -10.07
N MET A 57 0.00 5.83 -8.76
CA MET A 57 0.04 4.50 -8.15
C MET A 57 -1.27 3.70 -8.30
N LEU A 58 -2.41 4.36 -8.43
CA LEU A 58 -3.72 3.71 -8.57
C LEU A 58 -3.78 2.65 -9.69
N PRO A 59 -3.35 2.92 -10.94
CA PRO A 59 -3.33 1.89 -11.97
C PRO A 59 -2.37 0.74 -11.63
N ILE A 60 -1.25 1.01 -10.97
CA ILE A 60 -0.27 -0.01 -10.55
C ILE A 60 -0.91 -0.95 -9.52
N PHE A 61 -1.57 -0.40 -8.50
CA PHE A 61 -2.24 -1.20 -7.47
C PHE A 61 -3.40 -2.03 -8.03
N ARG A 62 -4.17 -1.48 -8.99
CA ARG A 62 -5.25 -2.23 -9.65
C ARG A 62 -4.71 -3.41 -10.46
N THR A 63 -3.66 -3.19 -11.25
CA THR A 63 -3.00 -4.27 -11.99
C THR A 63 -2.42 -5.32 -11.05
N ALA A 64 -1.76 -4.90 -9.97
CA ALA A 64 -1.22 -5.79 -8.94
C ALA A 64 -2.32 -6.65 -8.29
N LEU A 65 -3.48 -6.06 -7.98
CA LEU A 65 -4.62 -6.78 -7.40
C LEU A 65 -5.22 -7.78 -8.40
N GLN A 66 -5.32 -7.39 -9.66
CA GLN A 66 -5.80 -8.26 -10.74
C GLN A 66 -4.86 -9.47 -10.92
N GLU A 67 -3.56 -9.22 -11.09
CA GLU A 67 -2.53 -10.25 -11.22
C GLU A 67 -2.54 -11.22 -10.04
N LEU A 68 -2.65 -10.69 -8.81
CA LEU A 68 -2.73 -11.51 -7.60
C LEU A 68 -3.99 -12.39 -7.56
N THR A 69 -5.12 -11.88 -8.08
CA THR A 69 -6.39 -12.60 -8.10
C THR A 69 -6.40 -13.69 -9.17
N GLU A 70 -5.91 -13.39 -10.36
CA GLU A 70 -5.87 -14.32 -11.51
C GLU A 70 -4.80 -15.40 -11.35
N HIS A 71 -3.69 -15.07 -10.70
CA HIS A 71 -2.53 -15.95 -10.55
C HIS A 71 -2.16 -16.23 -9.10
N SER A 72 -3.13 -16.26 -8.19
CA SER A 72 -2.90 -16.50 -6.74
C SER A 72 -2.00 -17.70 -6.42
N ALA A 73 -2.11 -18.80 -7.19
CA ALA A 73 -1.26 -19.98 -7.04
C ALA A 73 0.23 -19.71 -7.31
N LYS A 74 0.56 -18.81 -8.25
CA LYS A 74 1.94 -18.35 -8.53
C LYS A 74 2.55 -17.64 -7.32
N TYR A 75 1.70 -16.99 -6.53
CA TYR A 75 2.10 -16.19 -5.38
C TYR A 75 1.92 -16.91 -4.03
N SER A 76 1.62 -18.20 -4.03
CA SER A 76 1.36 -18.99 -2.82
C SER A 76 2.60 -19.23 -1.93
N TYR A 77 3.81 -18.94 -2.43
CA TYR A 77 5.09 -19.23 -1.77
C TYR A 77 5.89 -17.97 -1.36
N PHE A 78 5.27 -16.78 -1.36
CA PHE A 78 6.01 -15.57 -1.00
C PHE A 78 6.26 -15.46 0.49
N ASP A 79 7.56 -15.32 0.80
CA ASP A 79 8.15 -15.38 2.11
C ASP A 79 8.83 -14.03 2.45
N PHE A 80 8.71 -13.63 3.73
CA PHE A 80 9.40 -12.55 4.47
C PHE A 80 9.12 -11.04 4.20
N ILE A 81 8.58 -10.38 5.25
CA ILE A 81 9.26 -9.28 5.97
C ILE A 81 9.14 -9.55 7.50
N ASN A 82 10.23 -9.39 8.27
CA ASN A 82 10.27 -9.46 9.73
C ASN A 82 9.71 -10.74 10.40
N GLY A 83 9.84 -11.91 9.75
CA GLY A 83 9.49 -13.21 10.35
C GLY A 83 8.00 -13.51 10.43
N ALA A 84 7.13 -12.69 9.83
CA ALA A 84 5.70 -12.94 9.70
C ALA A 84 5.34 -13.30 8.25
N PHE A 85 4.63 -14.42 8.08
CA PHE A 85 4.06 -14.83 6.80
C PHE A 85 2.85 -13.94 6.48
N MET A 86 2.84 -13.32 5.30
CA MET A 86 1.63 -12.70 4.74
C MET A 86 1.09 -13.58 3.61
N THR A 87 -0.18 -13.94 3.73
CA THR A 87 -0.95 -14.67 2.73
C THR A 87 -1.31 -13.79 1.55
N THR A 88 -1.62 -14.42 0.42
CA THR A 88 -2.18 -13.73 -0.76
C THR A 88 -3.44 -12.93 -0.42
N ALA A 89 -4.25 -13.41 0.53
CA ALA A 89 -5.45 -12.73 1.00
C ALA A 89 -5.14 -11.43 1.75
N GLU A 90 -4.14 -11.43 2.62
CA GLU A 90 -3.70 -10.22 3.35
C GLU A 90 -3.14 -9.17 2.40
N ILE A 91 -2.33 -9.58 1.43
CA ILE A 91 -1.76 -8.66 0.43
C ILE A 91 -2.85 -8.11 -0.50
N ALA A 92 -3.82 -8.92 -0.89
CA ALA A 92 -5.00 -8.44 -1.60
C ALA A 92 -5.80 -7.44 -0.77
N GLY A 93 -5.90 -7.65 0.55
CA GLY A 93 -6.52 -6.70 1.49
C GLY A 93 -5.81 -5.35 1.50
N ILE A 94 -4.48 -5.36 1.58
CA ILE A 94 -3.65 -4.14 1.52
C ILE A 94 -3.88 -3.41 0.19
N LEU A 95 -3.82 -4.11 -0.94
CA LEU A 95 -4.03 -3.50 -2.26
C LEU A 95 -5.43 -2.90 -2.41
N LYS A 96 -6.48 -3.59 -1.95
CA LYS A 96 -7.86 -3.09 -2.00
C LYS A 96 -8.05 -1.81 -1.20
N GLU A 97 -7.50 -1.77 0.01
CA GLU A 97 -7.62 -0.60 0.88
C GLU A 97 -6.77 0.57 0.33
N LEU A 98 -5.57 0.31 -0.23
CA LEU A 98 -4.78 1.34 -0.93
C LEU A 98 -5.57 1.94 -2.11
N ILE A 99 -6.20 1.09 -2.92
CA ILE A 99 -7.03 1.52 -4.06
C ILE A 99 -8.19 2.40 -3.57
N ALA A 100 -8.95 1.95 -2.56
CA ALA A 100 -10.08 2.70 -2.02
C ALA A 100 -9.67 4.08 -1.50
N ARG A 101 -8.49 4.18 -0.86
CA ARG A 101 -7.96 5.46 -0.36
C ARG A 101 -7.45 6.36 -1.49
N CYS A 102 -6.78 5.79 -2.48
CA CYS A 102 -6.38 6.53 -3.68
C CYS A 102 -7.60 7.11 -4.42
N GLU A 103 -8.72 6.39 -4.44
CA GLU A 103 -9.99 6.86 -5.02
C GLU A 103 -10.67 7.93 -4.17
N ALA A 104 -10.65 7.79 -2.84
CA ALA A 104 -11.22 8.78 -1.92
C ALA A 104 -10.41 10.08 -1.87
N PHE A 105 -9.09 10.01 -2.08
CA PHE A 105 -8.15 11.14 -1.95
C PHE A 105 -7.23 11.26 -3.17
N PRO A 106 -7.75 11.50 -4.38
CA PRO A 106 -6.98 11.43 -5.62
C PRO A 106 -5.84 12.46 -5.70
N ASP A 107 -5.91 13.56 -4.96
CA ASP A 107 -4.86 14.58 -4.95
C ASP A 107 -3.79 14.34 -3.87
N ALA A 108 -3.88 13.23 -3.13
CA ALA A 108 -2.91 12.88 -2.12
C ALA A 108 -1.57 12.41 -2.73
N VAL A 109 -0.52 12.57 -1.94
CA VAL A 109 0.82 12.02 -2.20
C VAL A 109 1.08 10.88 -1.23
N LEU A 110 1.69 9.80 -1.69
CA LEU A 110 2.11 8.71 -0.82
C LEU A 110 3.38 9.08 -0.06
N GLU A 111 3.36 8.77 1.23
CA GLU A 111 4.53 8.73 2.08
C GLU A 111 4.73 7.30 2.54
N VAL A 112 5.97 6.83 2.54
CA VAL A 112 6.29 5.47 2.93
C VAL A 112 7.33 5.49 4.03
N ASP A 113 7.00 4.94 5.20
CA ASP A 113 7.98 4.71 6.28
C ASP A 113 8.73 3.40 6.04
N TRP A 114 9.97 3.35 6.54
CA TRP A 114 10.91 2.24 6.34
C TRP A 114 11.12 1.39 7.59
#